data_AF-A0A2N0DG55-F1
#
_entry.id   AF-A0A2N0DG55-F1
#
_cell.length_a   1.000
_cell.length_b   1.000
_cell.length_c   1.000
_cell.angle_alpha   90.00
_cell.angle_beta   90.00
_cell.angle_gamma   90.00
#
_symmetry.space_group_name_H-M   'P 1'
#
loop_
_entity.id
_entity.type
_entity.pdbx_description
1 polymer ?
#
loop_
_entity_poly.entity_id
_entity_poly.type
_entity_poly.pdbx_seq_one_letter_code
_entity_poly.pdbx_strand_id
1 'polypeptide(L)'
;MSLSIKDPEAHRLAQAISHATGESMTRVVTEALRERLATIERRKGRASVEELLAIADRAAAHVKHPYVDHADLLYDEHGIPK
;
A
#
# COMPACT_ATOMS: atom_id res chain seq x y z
N MET A 1 16.59 19.91 -16.51
CA MET A 1 16.61 20.65 -15.23
C MET A 1 17.67 20.05 -14.33
N SER A 2 18.36 20.82 -13.50
CA SER A 2 19.37 20.32 -12.55
C SER A 2 18.82 20.28 -11.12
N LEU A 3 19.02 19.16 -10.44
CA LEU A 3 18.78 19.01 -9.00
C LEU A 3 20.15 19.10 -8.30
N SER A 4 20.32 20.07 -7.40
CA SER A 4 21.54 20.20 -6.59
C SER A 4 21.26 19.77 -5.15
N ILE A 5 21.96 18.73 -4.70
CA ILE A 5 21.90 18.23 -3.33
C ILE A 5 23.25 18.53 -2.68
N LYS A 6 23.28 19.45 -1.71
CA LYS A 6 24.50 19.87 -0.98
C LYS A 6 24.66 19.15 0.36
N ASP A 7 24.11 17.95 0.46
CA ASP A 7 24.18 17.14 1.65
C ASP A 7 25.36 16.15 1.53
N PRO A 8 26.36 16.19 2.44
CA PRO A 8 27.53 15.31 2.38
C PRO A 8 27.18 13.83 2.52
N GLU A 9 26.13 13.50 3.28
CA GLU A 9 25.72 12.11 3.51
C GLU A 9 25.07 11.52 2.25
N ALA A 10 24.18 12.26 1.60
CA ALA A 10 23.58 11.89 0.32
C ALA A 10 24.64 11.64 -0.74
N HIS A 11 25.69 12.47 -0.79
CA HIS A 11 26.80 12.28 -1.70
C HIS A 11 27.58 10.98 -1.40
N ARG A 12 27.93 10.72 -0.14
CA ARG A 12 28.61 9.48 0.28
C ARG A 12 27.81 8.24 -0.06
N LEU A 13 26.50 8.24 0.22
CA LEU A 13 25.61 7.11 -0.06
C LEU A 13 25.49 6.85 -1.56
N ALA A 14 25.24 7.89 -2.36
CA ALA A 14 25.15 7.76 -3.81
C ALA A 14 26.47 7.27 -4.42
N GLN A 15 27.61 7.76 -3.90
CA GLN A 15 28.93 7.31 -4.33
C GLN A 15 29.16 5.84 -3.97
N ALA A 16 28.86 5.42 -2.75
CA ALA A 16 29.04 4.04 -2.30
C ALA A 16 28.22 3.05 -3.15
N ILE A 17 26.96 3.37 -3.42
CA ILE A 17 26.08 2.54 -4.25
C ILE A 17 26.61 2.51 -5.69
N SER A 18 26.98 3.66 -6.26
CA SER A 18 27.57 3.76 -7.60
C SER A 18 28.82 2.89 -7.76
N HIS A 19 29.71 2.86 -6.76
CA HIS A 19 30.90 2.00 -6.76
C HIS A 19 30.53 0.52 -6.65
N ALA A 20 29.53 0.17 -5.85
CA ALA A 20 29.09 -1.21 -5.67
C ALA A 20 28.35 -1.77 -6.89
N THR A 21 27.58 -0.94 -7.62
CA THR A 21 26.75 -1.38 -8.75
C THR A 21 27.38 -1.12 -10.12
N GLY A 22 28.40 -0.25 -10.18
CA GLY A 22 28.96 0.23 -11.45
C GLY A 22 28.06 1.22 -12.20
N GLU A 23 26.94 1.64 -11.61
CA GLU A 23 26.03 2.62 -12.20
C GLU A 23 26.50 4.05 -11.95
N SER A 24 26.09 5.00 -12.80
CA SER A 24 26.40 6.42 -12.55
C SER A 24 25.65 6.96 -11.34
N MET A 25 26.24 7.93 -10.62
CA MET A 25 25.57 8.60 -9.49
C MET A 25 24.18 9.15 -9.87
N THR A 26 24.03 9.68 -11.08
CA THR A 26 22.73 10.16 -11.58
C THR A 26 21.70 9.05 -11.66
N ARG A 27 22.09 7.87 -12.15
CA ARG A 27 21.21 6.71 -12.24
C ARG A 27 20.82 6.23 -10.85
N VAL A 28 21.79 6.06 -9.94
CA VAL A 28 21.57 5.68 -8.55
C VAL A 28 20.55 6.60 -7.87
N VAL A 29 20.75 7.92 -7.97
CA VAL A 29 19.85 8.90 -7.35
C VAL A 29 18.46 8.85 -7.99
N THR A 30 18.38 8.71 -9.31
CA THR A 30 17.11 8.64 -10.04
C THR A 30 16.31 7.40 -9.66
N GLU A 31 16.95 6.23 -9.60
CA GLU A 31 16.28 4.99 -9.20
C GLU A 31 15.82 5.04 -7.74
N ALA A 32 16.66 5.51 -6.83
CA ALA A 32 16.27 5.65 -5.41
C ALA A 32 15.05 6.58 -5.22
N LEU A 33 15.02 7.70 -5.95
CA LEU A 33 13.86 8.61 -5.94
C LEU A 33 12.62 7.96 -6.56
N ARG A 34 12.77 7.21 -7.67
CA ARG A 34 11.67 6.50 -8.33
C ARG A 34 11.07 5.43 -7.43
N GLU A 35 11.89 4.61 -6.79
CA GLU A 35 11.44 3.58 -5.85
C GLU A 35 10.70 4.18 -4.66
N ARG A 36 11.22 5.29 -4.12
CA ARG A 36 10.57 6.00 -3.02
C ARG A 36 9.22 6.57 -3.46
N LEU A 37 9.15 7.17 -4.64
CA LEU A 37 7.91 7.70 -5.20
C LEU A 37 6.88 6.59 -5.43
N ALA A 38 7.26 5.48 -6.07
CA ALA A 38 6.38 4.34 -6.31
C ALA A 38 5.84 3.74 -5.00
N THR A 39 6.65 3.74 -3.93
CA THR A 39 6.20 3.31 -2.60
C THR A 39 5.18 4.26 -1.99
N ILE A 40 5.36 5.57 -2.16
CA ILE A 40 4.39 6.59 -1.70
C ILE A 40 3.09 6.47 -2.51
N GLU A 41 3.18 6.30 -3.83
CA GLU A 41 2.02 6.16 -4.71
C GLU A 41 1.22 4.89 -4.40
N ARG A 42 1.88 3.74 -4.18
CA ARG A 42 1.20 2.52 -3.73
C ARG A 42 0.45 2.71 -2.42
N ARG A 43 0.99 3.48 -1.47
CA ARG A 43 0.30 3.79 -0.20
C ARG A 43 -0.89 4.73 -0.37
N LYS A 44 -0.87 5.57 -1.41
CA LYS A 44 -1.98 6.49 -1.75
C LYS A 44 -3.03 5.83 -2.65
N GLY A 45 -2.64 4.77 -3.37
CA GLY A 45 -3.54 4.01 -4.23
C GLY A 45 -4.69 3.42 -3.43
N ARG A 46 -5.93 3.64 -3.91
CA ARG A 46 -7.07 2.86 -3.45
C ARG A 46 -6.83 1.41 -3.89
N ALA A 47 -7.27 0.44 -3.09
CA ALA A 47 -7.24 -0.96 -3.50
C ALA A 47 -7.89 -1.10 -4.88
N SER A 48 -7.23 -1.85 -5.76
CA SER A 48 -7.78 -2.23 -7.05
C SER A 48 -9.09 -3.00 -6.86
N VAL A 49 -9.94 -3.01 -7.90
CA VAL A 49 -11.17 -3.81 -7.88
C VAL A 49 -10.86 -5.28 -7.63
N GLU A 50 -9.78 -5.80 -8.22
CA GLU A 50 -9.27 -7.16 -8.01
C GLU A 50 -8.99 -7.44 -6.52
N GLU A 51 -8.28 -6.54 -5.83
CA GLU A 51 -7.97 -6.68 -4.40
C GLU A 51 -9.24 -6.62 -3.53
N LEU A 52 -10.20 -5.77 -3.89
CA LEU A 52 -11.49 -5.68 -3.21
C LEU A 52 -12.31 -6.96 -3.38
N LEU A 53 -12.37 -7.52 -4.60
CA LEU A 53 -13.04 -8.78 -4.89
C LEU A 53 -12.36 -9.94 -4.16
N ALA A 54 -11.03 -9.99 -4.14
CA ALA A 54 -10.30 -11.02 -3.40
C ALA A 54 -10.57 -10.96 -1.89
N ILE A 55 -10.79 -9.77 -1.31
CA ILE A 55 -11.24 -9.64 0.08
C ILE A 55 -12.67 -10.16 0.23
N ALA A 56 -13.58 -9.79 -0.69
CA ALA A 56 -14.97 -10.21 -0.66
C ALA A 56 -15.11 -11.75 -0.74
N ASP A 57 -14.36 -12.41 -1.64
CA ASP A 57 -14.38 -13.87 -1.79
C ASP A 57 -13.88 -14.58 -0.53
N ARG A 58 -12.79 -14.09 0.06
CA ARG A 58 -12.29 -14.62 1.34
C ARG A 58 -13.31 -14.46 2.47
N ALA A 59 -13.95 -13.30 2.55
CA ALA A 59 -14.98 -13.05 3.55
C ALA A 59 -16.19 -13.98 3.35
N ALA A 60 -16.66 -14.12 2.10
CA ALA A 60 -17.79 -14.96 1.72
C ALA A 60 -17.56 -16.44 2.07
N ALA A 61 -16.33 -16.95 1.88
CA ALA A 61 -15.97 -18.33 2.23
C ALA A 61 -16.14 -18.67 3.73
N HIS A 62 -16.17 -17.66 4.61
CA HIS A 62 -16.36 -17.84 6.04
C HIS A 62 -17.81 -17.66 6.50
N VAL A 63 -18.71 -17.19 5.62
CA VAL A 63 -20.11 -16.99 5.98
C VAL A 63 -20.86 -18.32 5.93
N LYS A 64 -21.56 -18.65 7.02
CA LYS A 64 -22.42 -19.84 7.10
C LYS A 64 -23.84 -19.45 6.70
N HIS A 65 -24.42 -20.24 5.81
CA HIS A 65 -25.81 -20.11 5.40
C HIS A 65 -26.74 -21.04 6.20
N PRO A 66 -28.03 -20.67 6.40
CA PRO A 66 -28.66 -19.42 5.94
C PRO A 66 -28.13 -18.20 6.70
N TYR A 67 -28.19 -17.02 6.06
CA TYR A 67 -27.86 -15.77 6.75
C TYR A 67 -28.80 -15.60 7.93
N VAL A 68 -28.25 -15.22 9.09
CA VAL A 68 -29.06 -14.86 10.23
C VAL A 68 -29.84 -13.60 9.88
N ASP A 69 -31.15 -13.60 10.14
CA ASP A 69 -31.93 -12.37 10.05
C ASP A 69 -31.45 -11.42 11.16
N HIS A 70 -30.78 -10.34 10.74
CA HIS A 70 -30.26 -9.33 11.64
C HIS A 70 -31.38 -8.64 12.43
N ALA A 71 -32.60 -8.57 11.90
CA ALA A 71 -33.74 -8.02 12.62
C ALA A 71 -34.06 -8.91 13.84
N ASP A 72 -34.26 -10.21 13.62
CA ASP A 72 -34.56 -11.17 14.70
C ASP A 72 -33.39 -11.32 15.69
N LEU A 73 -32.16 -11.22 15.21
CA LEU A 73 -30.95 -11.33 16.03
C LEU A 73 -30.77 -10.13 16.96
N LEU A 74 -30.95 -8.91 16.44
CA LEU A 74 -30.57 -7.68 17.13
C LEU A 74 -31.75 -6.99 17.82
N TYR A 75 -32.99 -7.29 17.44
CA TYR A 75 -34.17 -6.61 17.95
C TYR A 75 -35.21 -7.60 18.48
N ASP A 76 -35.97 -7.16 19.48
CA ASP A 76 -37.15 -7.88 19.98
C ASP A 76 -38.39 -7.63 19.11
N GLU A 77 -39.50 -8.26 19.48
CA GLU A 77 -40.78 -8.15 18.78
C GLU A 77 -41.37 -6.72 18.77
N HIS A 78 -40.84 -5.82 19.60
CA HIS A 78 -41.21 -4.42 19.65
C HIS A 78 -40.21 -3.50 18.92
N GLY A 79 -39.16 -4.08 18.31
CA GLY A 79 -38.11 -3.34 17.60
C GLY A 79 -37.08 -2.70 18.54
N ILE A 80 -37.00 -3.15 19.79
CA ILE A 80 -36.02 -2.66 20.77
C ILE A 80 -34.76 -3.52 20.67
N PRO A 81 -33.54 -2.92 20.73
CA PRO A 81 -32.30 -3.68 20.76
C PRO A 81 -32.26 -4.68 21.92
N LYS A 82 -31.91 -5.93 21.61
CA LYS A 82 -31.68 -6.99 22.59
C LYS A 82 -30.32 -6.85 23.29
#